data_AF-A0A6J7M8V1-F1
#
_entry.id   AF-A0A6J7M8V1-F1
#
_cell.length_a   1.000
_cell.length_b   1.000
_cell.length_c   1.000
_cell.angle_alpha   90.00
_cell.angle_beta   90.00
_cell.angle_gamma   90.00
#
_symmetry.space_group_name_H-M   'P 1'
#
loop_
_entity.id
_entity.type
_entity.pdbx_description
1 polymer ?
#
loop_
_entity_poly.entity_id
_entity_poly.type
_entity_poly.pdbx_seq_one_letter_code
_entity_poly.pdbx_strand_id
1 'polypeptide(L)'
;MQAEIKRANGKRNYAWIENGILKMQWEDYAVEGMDIECTFTIPESELPGIYERFTIDPSVPILEAFSIISASGRGTQLISEAANETIAVTNKHHWQH
;
A
#
# COMPACT_ATOMS: atom_id res chain seq x y z
N MET A 1 13.73 6.04 -1.15
CA MET A 1 13.11 5.94 -2.48
C MET A 1 11.63 5.70 -2.26
N GLN A 2 10.75 6.49 -2.89
CA GLN A 2 9.29 6.45 -2.68
C GLN A 2 8.62 6.07 -4.00
N ALA A 3 7.77 5.03 -3.96
CA ALA A 3 6.93 4.64 -5.07
C ALA A 3 5.55 5.27 -4.88
N GLU A 4 5.14 6.12 -5.82
CA GLU A 4 3.79 6.68 -5.86
C GLU A 4 2.86 5.73 -6.62
N ILE A 5 1.78 5.32 -5.96
CA ILE A 5 0.72 4.47 -6.50
C ILE A 5 -0.43 5.42 -6.88
N LYS A 6 -0.33 6.04 -8.06
CA LYS A 6 -1.33 7.01 -8.57
C LYS A 6 -2.65 6.32 -8.93
N ARG A 7 -3.78 6.97 -8.60
CA ARG A 7 -5.12 6.61 -9.11
C ARG A 7 -5.78 7.77 -9.87
N ALA A 8 -6.83 7.43 -10.63
CA ALA A 8 -7.57 8.32 -11.51
C ALA A 8 -8.67 9.18 -10.80
N ASN A 9 -8.79 9.14 -9.48
CA ASN A 9 -9.98 9.63 -8.76
C ASN A 9 -9.69 10.30 -7.41
N GLY A 10 -8.64 11.11 -7.32
CA GLY A 10 -8.30 11.89 -6.12
C GLY A 10 -7.62 11.10 -5.01
N LYS A 11 -7.86 9.79 -4.89
CA LYS A 11 -7.19 8.89 -3.94
C LYS A 11 -5.71 8.75 -4.27
N ARG A 12 -4.84 8.89 -3.26
CA ARG A 12 -3.39 8.70 -3.42
C ARG A 12 -2.92 7.57 -2.52
N ASN A 13 -1.93 6.83 -3.00
CA ASN A 13 -1.28 5.80 -2.21
C ASN A 13 0.21 5.95 -2.40
N TYR A 14 0.96 5.73 -1.34
CA TYR A 14 2.42 5.77 -1.38
C TYR A 14 2.96 4.53 -0.72
N ALA A 15 4.05 4.00 -1.26
CA ALA A 15 4.84 2.97 -0.62
C ALA A 15 6.30 3.44 -0.57
N TRP A 16 6.96 3.28 0.57
CA TRP A 16 8.36 3.63 0.72
C TRP A 16 9.06 2.70 1.72
N ILE A 17 10.37 2.61 1.60
CA ILE A 17 11.21 1.92 2.57
C ILE A 17 11.83 2.97 3.48
N GLU A 18 11.65 2.82 4.79
CA GLU A 18 12.31 3.62 5.83
C GLU A 18 12.99 2.67 6.81
N ASN A 19 14.31 2.78 6.98
CA ASN A 19 15.10 1.90 7.85
C ASN A 19 14.93 0.39 7.56
N GLY A 20 14.76 0.02 6.29
CA GLY A 20 14.50 -1.37 5.87
C GLY A 20 13.04 -1.82 6.04
N ILE A 21 12.19 -0.97 6.60
CA ILE A 21 10.79 -1.27 6.87
C ILE A 21 9.93 -0.73 5.73
N LEU A 22 9.07 -1.58 5.18
CA LEU A 22 8.07 -1.18 4.19
C LEU A 22 6.93 -0.44 4.89
N LYS A 23 6.75 0.81 4.51
CA LYS A 23 5.65 1.67 4.91
C LYS A 23 4.74 1.93 3.72
N MET A 24 3.45 2.02 4.03
CA MET A 24 2.43 2.40 3.08
C MET A 24 1.56 3.50 3.66
N GLN A 25 1.10 4.39 2.79
CA GLN A 25 0.13 5.43 3.11
C GLN A 25 -1.02 5.37 2.12
N TRP A 26 -2.23 5.51 2.61
CA TRP A 26 -3.45 5.67 1.82
C TRP A 26 -4.13 6.98 2.18
N GLU A 27 -4.48 7.77 1.17
CA GLU A 27 -5.24 9.01 1.28
C GLU A 27 -6.55 8.85 0.48
N ASP A 28 -7.70 9.10 1.12
CA ASP A 28 -9.01 9.17 0.47
C ASP A 28 -9.71 10.49 0.74
N TYR A 29 -9.87 11.28 -0.32
CA TYR A 29 -10.48 12.61 -0.31
C TYR A 29 -11.96 12.57 -0.76
N ALA A 30 -12.55 11.38 -0.91
CA ALA A 30 -13.88 11.20 -1.49
C ALA A 30 -14.98 10.91 -0.45
N VAL A 31 -14.66 10.73 0.83
CA VAL A 31 -15.65 10.41 1.87
C VAL A 31 -16.06 11.69 2.60
N GLU A 32 -17.15 12.31 2.15
CA GLU A 32 -17.90 13.34 2.90
C GLU A 32 -17.08 14.56 3.41
N GLY A 33 -15.95 14.89 2.77
CA GLY A 33 -15.09 15.99 3.20
C GLY A 33 -14.16 15.66 4.37
N MET A 34 -13.99 14.37 4.68
CA MET A 34 -12.97 13.89 5.62
C MET A 34 -11.74 13.40 4.85
N ASP A 35 -10.58 13.93 5.20
CA ASP A 35 -9.31 13.41 4.66
C ASP A 35 -8.89 12.25 5.56
N ILE A 36 -8.99 11.03 5.05
CA ILE A 36 -8.52 9.84 5.75
C ILE A 36 -7.11 9.55 5.28
N GLU A 37 -6.14 9.68 6.18
CA GLU A 37 -4.78 9.19 5.97
C GLU A 37 -4.52 7.98 6.87
N CYS A 38 -4.19 6.83 6.27
CA CYS A 38 -3.79 5.64 7.00
C CYS A 38 -2.35 5.30 6.65
N THR A 39 -1.46 5.24 7.66
CA THR A 39 -0.09 4.75 7.51
C THR A 39 0.05 3.41 8.22
N PHE A 40 0.70 2.45 7.59
CA PHE A 40 0.98 1.15 8.19
C PHE A 40 2.30 0.56 7.70
N THR A 41 2.86 -0.33 8.53
CA THR A 41 4.05 -1.13 8.24
C THR A 41 3.65 -2.54 7.84
N ILE A 42 4.17 -3.01 6.70
CA ILE A 42 4.07 -4.41 6.28
C ILE A 42 5.33 -5.14 6.75
N PRO A 43 5.21 -6.20 7.58
CA PRO A 43 6.36 -6.98 8.00
C PRO A 43 6.91 -7.82 6.85
N GLU A 44 8.22 -8.07 6.85
CA GLU A 44 8.90 -8.84 5.77
C GLU A 44 8.31 -10.24 5.57
N SER A 45 7.75 -10.84 6.62
CA SER A 45 7.09 -12.15 6.58
C SER A 45 5.86 -12.19 5.65
N GLU A 46 5.23 -11.05 5.39
CA GLU A 46 4.04 -10.96 4.52
C GLU A 46 4.41 -10.78 3.04
N LEU A 47 5.66 -10.40 2.73
CA LEU A 47 6.07 -10.10 1.36
C LEU A 47 5.89 -11.29 0.41
N PRO A 48 6.27 -12.54 0.76
CA PRO A 48 6.04 -13.69 -0.11
C PRO A 48 4.55 -13.87 -0.48
N GLY A 49 3.65 -13.66 0.48
CA GLY A 49 2.21 -13.74 0.25
C GLY A 49 1.69 -12.65 -0.68
N ILE A 50 2.28 -11.45 -0.65
CA ILE A 50 1.96 -10.37 -1.60
C ILE A 50 2.40 -10.76 -3.02
N TYR A 51 3.61 -11.28 -3.20
CA TYR A 51 4.08 -11.72 -4.51
C TYR A 51 3.18 -12.81 -5.11
N GLU A 52 2.83 -13.83 -4.32
CA GLU A 52 1.93 -14.90 -4.74
C GLU A 52 0.55 -14.36 -5.12
N ARG A 53 -0.06 -13.57 -4.22
CA ARG A 53 -1.42 -13.06 -4.37
C ARG A 53 -1.60 -12.18 -5.61
N PHE A 54 -0.60 -11.36 -5.92
CA PHE A 54 -0.65 -10.47 -7.07
C PHE A 54 0.04 -11.04 -8.32
N THR A 55 0.55 -12.26 -8.24
CA THR A 55 1.24 -12.96 -9.33
C THR A 55 2.42 -12.14 -9.85
N ILE A 56 3.24 -11.64 -8.93
CA ILE A 56 4.45 -10.87 -9.21
C ILE A 56 5.67 -11.78 -9.01
N ASP A 57 6.66 -11.66 -9.88
CA ASP A 57 7.94 -12.37 -9.72
C ASP A 57 8.67 -11.90 -8.44
N PRO A 58 9.01 -12.80 -7.51
CA PRO A 58 9.67 -12.45 -6.25
C PRO A 58 11.10 -11.91 -6.41
N SER A 59 11.71 -12.02 -7.59
CA SER A 59 12.99 -11.37 -7.91
C SER A 59 12.85 -9.86 -8.12
N VAL A 60 11.63 -9.37 -8.36
CA VAL A 60 11.35 -7.94 -8.53
C VAL A 60 11.46 -7.23 -7.18
N PRO A 61 12.22 -6.12 -7.07
CA PRO A 61 12.27 -5.32 -5.85
C PRO A 61 10.89 -4.93 -5.35
N ILE A 62 10.65 -5.01 -4.03
CA ILE A 62 9.30 -4.87 -3.48
C ILE A 62 8.61 -3.57 -3.89
N LEU A 63 9.31 -2.42 -3.88
CA LEU A 63 8.74 -1.14 -4.31
C LEU A 63 8.32 -1.15 -5.78
N GLU A 64 9.05 -1.87 -6.64
CA GLU A 64 8.69 -2.05 -8.04
C GLU A 64 7.48 -2.98 -8.18
N ALA A 65 7.39 -4.04 -7.36
CA ALA A 65 6.20 -4.88 -7.28
C ALA A 65 4.94 -4.05 -6.94
N PHE A 66 5.03 -3.12 -6.00
CA PHE A 66 3.94 -2.18 -5.70
C PHE A 66 3.55 -1.31 -6.89
N SER A 67 4.53 -0.79 -7.65
CA SER A 67 4.28 -0.04 -8.88
C SER A 67 3.60 -0.91 -9.96
N ILE A 68 4.01 -2.17 -10.14
CA ILE A 68 3.38 -3.11 -11.08
C ILE A 68 1.94 -3.42 -10.66
N ILE A 69 1.70 -3.69 -9.37
CA ILE A 69 0.35 -3.92 -8.84
C ILE A 69 -0.54 -2.70 -9.09
N SER A 70 -0.02 -1.50 -8.84
CA SER A 70 -0.70 -0.24 -9.16
C SER A 70 -1.05 -0.12 -10.64
N ALA A 71 -0.06 -0.30 -11.51
CA ALA A 71 -0.22 -0.18 -12.97
C ALA A 71 -1.21 -1.21 -13.54
N SER A 72 -1.34 -2.37 -12.89
CA SER A 72 -2.34 -3.39 -13.25
C SER A 72 -3.78 -3.03 -12.84
N GLY A 73 -4.01 -1.88 -12.20
CA GLY A 73 -5.32 -1.47 -11.66
C GLY A 73 -5.68 -2.10 -10.31
N ARG A 74 -4.81 -2.97 -9.77
CA ARG A 74 -5.03 -3.70 -8.51
C ARG A 74 -4.48 -3.00 -7.27
N GLY A 75 -3.92 -1.79 -7.40
CA GLY A 75 -3.44 -1.00 -6.25
C GLY A 75 -4.52 -0.76 -5.18
N THR A 76 -5.79 -0.69 -5.58
CA THR A 76 -6.92 -0.60 -4.63
C THR A 76 -7.09 -1.82 -3.77
N GLN A 77 -6.96 -3.00 -4.37
CA GLN A 77 -7.12 -4.26 -3.68
C GLN A 77 -6.05 -4.41 -2.61
N LEU A 78 -4.79 -4.16 -2.96
CA LEU A 78 -3.65 -4.23 -2.04
C LEU A 78 -3.84 -3.35 -0.80
N ILE A 79 -4.28 -2.11 -1.00
CA ILE A 79 -4.52 -1.18 0.10
C ILE A 79 -5.71 -1.60 0.93
N SER A 80 -6.81 -2.05 0.30
CA SER A 80 -7.97 -2.55 1.03
C SER A 80 -7.64 -3.79 1.86
N GLU A 81 -6.82 -4.69 1.33
CA GLU A 81 -6.42 -5.91 2.05
C GLU A 81 -5.49 -5.59 3.22
N ALA A 82 -4.60 -4.61 3.08
CA ALA A 82 -3.78 -4.14 4.21
C ALA A 82 -4.59 -3.36 5.24
N ALA A 83 -5.50 -2.48 4.80
CA ALA A 83 -6.37 -1.69 5.69
C ALA A 83 -7.36 -2.58 6.47
N ASN A 84 -7.86 -3.66 5.85
CA ASN A 84 -8.75 -4.64 6.46
C ASN A 84 -8.00 -5.80 7.15
N GLU A 85 -6.67 -5.69 7.31
CA GLU A 85 -5.83 -6.67 8.03
C GLU A 85 -5.90 -8.10 7.45
N THR A 86 -6.22 -8.22 6.16
CA THR A 86 -6.07 -9.47 5.39
C THR A 86 -4.60 -9.74 5.05
N ILE A 87 -3.81 -8.68 4.89
CA ILE A 87 -2.36 -8.68 4.98
C ILE A 87 -2.03 -8.20 6.39
N ALA A 88 -1.18 -8.93 7.13
CA ALA A 88 -0.84 -8.50 8.47
C ALA A 88 -0.07 -7.16 8.42
N VAL A 89 -0.47 -6.20 9.25
CA VAL A 89 0.16 -4.89 9.34
C VAL A 89 0.46 -4.52 10.79
N THR A 90 1.44 -3.63 10.98
CA THR A 90 1.81 -3.06 12.28
C THR A 90 1.86 -1.54 12.19
N ASN A 91 1.93 -0.84 13.33
CA ASN A 91 2.01 0.63 13.41
C ASN A 91 0.93 1.35 12.57
N LYS A 92 -0.30 0.82 12.64
CA LYS A 92 -1.44 1.38 11.91
C LYS A 92 -1.86 2.70 12.58
N HIS A 93 -1.64 3.81 11.87
CA HIS A 93 -2.02 5.14 12.32
C HIS A 93 -3.07 5.73 11.37
N HIS A 94 -4.20 6.14 11.94
CA HIS A 94 -5.27 6.81 11.21
C HIS A 94 -5.30 8.29 11.60
N TRP A 95 -5.32 9.14 10.60
CA TRP A 95 -5.53 10.58 10.73
C TRP A 95 -6.83 10.91 10.00
N GLN A 96 -7.68 11.69 10.66
CA GLN A 96 -8.92 12.21 10.11
C GLN A 96 -8.83 13.73 10.24
N HIS A 97 -8.84 14.44 9.11
CA HIS A 97 -8.95 15.89 9.07
C HIS A 97 -10.36 16.33 8.63
#